data_AF-A0A7S0BW44-F1
#
_entry.id   AF-A0A7S0BW44-F1
#
_cell.length_a   1.000
_cell.length_b   1.000
_cell.length_c   1.000
_cell.angle_alpha   90.00
_cell.angle_beta   90.00
_cell.angle_gamma   90.00
#
_symmetry.space_group_name_H-M   'P 1'
#
loop_
_entity.id
_entity.type
_entity.pdbx_description
1 polymer ?
#
loop_
_entity_poly.entity_id
_entity_poly.type
_entity_poly.pdbx_seq_one_letter_code
_entity_poly.pdbx_strand_id
1 'polypeptide(L)'
;HAVLIGFLLCQTRERHTLQSMLLHRALSNQIRKEVILPKVPIFQQLGTVNAVACTPSNEKKATKSRKRNVEEPTSSLRKSKKRTLLPGEPVPPKKAKGPYLQFCQDMRCLRKELFVGKHLTEQIKVLGVWWKEIAPEAKDKYEDSFQEDKKKHVEFMAAYQVELKEFVRL
;
A
#
# COMPACT_ATOMS: atom_id res chain seq x y z
N HIS A 1 -46.68 -41.64 -5.02
CA HIS A 1 -45.78 -41.41 -6.17
C HIS A 1 -45.48 -39.93 -6.44
N ALA A 2 -46.48 -39.04 -6.49
CA ALA A 2 -46.26 -37.60 -6.79
C ALA A 2 -45.36 -36.84 -5.78
N VAL A 3 -45.44 -37.15 -4.49
CA VAL A 3 -44.67 -36.46 -3.43
C VAL A 3 -43.15 -36.73 -3.52
N LEU A 4 -42.76 -37.95 -3.90
CA LEU A 4 -41.34 -38.33 -4.06
C LEU A 4 -40.68 -37.62 -5.25
N ILE A 5 -41.44 -37.41 -6.33
CA ILE A 5 -40.97 -36.70 -7.52
C ILE A 5 -40.75 -35.22 -7.21
N GLY A 6 -41.65 -34.59 -6.45
CA GLY A 6 -41.49 -33.20 -5.99
C GLY A 6 -40.25 -33.01 -5.10
N PHE A 7 -39.97 -33.97 -4.20
CA PHE A 7 -38.78 -33.92 -3.34
C PHE A 7 -37.47 -34.08 -4.12
N LEU A 8 -37.43 -34.98 -5.11
CA LEU A 8 -36.27 -35.17 -5.99
C LEU A 8 -36.01 -33.96 -6.91
N LEU A 9 -37.06 -33.29 -7.39
CA LEU A 9 -36.93 -32.05 -8.18
C LEU A 9 -36.49 -30.85 -7.34
N CYS A 10 -36.89 -30.79 -6.07
CA CYS A 10 -36.42 -29.76 -5.14
C CYS A 10 -34.93 -29.95 -4.79
N GLN A 11 -34.52 -31.19 -4.49
CA GLN A 11 -33.12 -31.52 -4.20
C GLN A 11 -32.18 -31.27 -5.40
N THR A 12 -32.62 -31.56 -6.62
CA THR A 12 -31.80 -31.31 -7.82
C THR A 12 -31.68 -29.83 -8.13
N ARG A 13 -32.74 -29.03 -7.88
CA ARG A 13 -32.70 -27.57 -8.01
C ARG A 13 -31.74 -26.92 -7.00
N GLU A 14 -31.72 -27.37 -5.76
CA GLU A 14 -30.74 -26.92 -4.75
C GLU A 14 -29.30 -27.32 -5.09
N ARG A 15 -29.08 -28.53 -5.60
CA ARG A 15 -27.75 -28.96 -6.04
C ARG A 15 -27.25 -28.14 -7.23
N HIS A 16 -28.13 -27.81 -8.18
CA HIS A 16 -27.78 -27.00 -9.34
C HIS A 16 -27.47 -25.54 -8.97
N THR A 17 -28.17 -24.95 -8.00
CA THR A 17 -27.86 -23.60 -7.51
C THR A 17 -26.55 -23.56 -6.73
N LEU A 18 -26.26 -24.56 -5.90
CA LEU A 18 -24.97 -24.68 -5.21
C LEU A 18 -23.80 -24.87 -6.19
N GLN A 19 -23.96 -25.73 -7.19
CA GLN A 19 -22.94 -25.95 -8.23
C GLN A 19 -22.70 -24.69 -9.06
N SER A 20 -23.76 -23.95 -9.43
CA SER A 20 -23.67 -22.64 -10.09
C SER A 20 -22.94 -21.60 -9.23
N MET A 21 -23.24 -21.50 -7.94
CA MET A 21 -22.55 -20.57 -7.03
C MET A 21 -21.07 -20.93 -6.83
N LEU A 22 -20.72 -22.22 -6.75
CA LEU A 22 -19.34 -22.68 -6.66
C LEU A 22 -18.57 -22.40 -7.95
N LEU A 23 -19.19 -22.61 -9.12
CA LEU A 23 -18.59 -22.26 -10.41
C LEU A 23 -18.42 -20.75 -10.57
N HIS A 24 -19.40 -19.93 -10.18
CA HIS A 24 -19.28 -18.47 -10.20
C HIS A 24 -18.19 -17.98 -9.24
N ARG A 25 -18.05 -18.60 -8.06
CA ARG A 25 -16.98 -18.30 -7.11
C ARG A 25 -15.61 -18.76 -7.64
N ALA A 26 -15.52 -19.94 -8.25
CA ALA A 26 -14.30 -20.46 -8.86
C ALA A 26 -13.87 -19.60 -10.06
N LEU A 27 -14.79 -19.22 -10.94
CA LEU A 27 -14.56 -18.30 -12.06
C LEU A 27 -14.21 -16.90 -11.56
N SER A 28 -14.89 -16.37 -10.54
CA SER A 28 -14.51 -15.08 -9.94
C SER A 28 -13.10 -15.13 -9.34
N ASN A 29 -12.71 -16.25 -8.71
CA ASN A 29 -11.35 -16.45 -8.21
C ASN A 29 -10.33 -16.61 -9.34
N GLN A 30 -10.69 -17.30 -10.43
CA GLN A 30 -9.84 -17.46 -11.62
C GLN A 30 -9.65 -16.11 -12.33
N ILE A 31 -10.72 -15.35 -12.52
CA ILE A 31 -10.71 -13.99 -13.08
C ILE A 31 -9.93 -13.05 -12.16
N ARG A 32 -10.04 -13.16 -10.83
CA ARG A 32 -9.19 -12.39 -9.90
C ARG A 32 -7.70 -12.72 -10.09
N LYS A 33 -7.35 -13.99 -10.31
CA LYS A 33 -5.96 -14.39 -10.58
C LYS A 33 -5.44 -13.83 -11.91
N GLU A 34 -6.29 -13.75 -12.94
CA GLU A 34 -5.91 -13.28 -14.28
C GLU A 34 -6.00 -11.75 -14.47
N VAL A 35 -6.89 -11.05 -13.74
CA VAL A 35 -7.13 -9.60 -13.88
C VAL A 35 -6.24 -8.75 -12.96
N ILE A 36 -5.64 -9.35 -11.91
CA ILE A 36 -4.82 -8.60 -10.92
C ILE A 36 -3.33 -8.68 -11.23
N LEU A 37 -2.90 -9.63 -12.04
CA LEU A 37 -1.52 -9.70 -12.50
C LEU A 37 -1.48 -9.45 -14.00
N PRO A 38 -1.14 -8.24 -14.47
CA PRO A 38 -0.36 -8.22 -15.69
C PRO A 38 0.81 -9.17 -15.44
N LYS A 39 0.95 -10.23 -16.26
CA LYS A 39 2.19 -11.01 -16.39
C LYS A 39 3.27 -10.07 -16.92
N VAL A 40 3.64 -9.08 -16.14
CA VAL A 40 4.84 -8.29 -16.36
C VAL A 40 5.93 -8.99 -15.56
N PRO A 41 7.02 -9.40 -16.21
CA PRO A 41 8.18 -9.92 -15.53
C PRO A 41 8.88 -8.74 -14.84
N ILE A 42 8.29 -8.22 -13.77
CA ILE A 42 8.84 -7.08 -13.02
C ILE A 42 10.14 -7.48 -12.32
N PHE A 43 10.33 -8.78 -12.04
CA PHE A 43 11.44 -9.23 -11.20
C PHE A 43 12.73 -9.61 -11.96
N GLN A 44 12.69 -9.78 -13.29
CA GLN A 44 13.89 -10.18 -14.04
C GLN A 44 14.67 -9.01 -14.67
N GLN A 45 14.17 -7.78 -14.56
CA GLN A 45 14.84 -6.56 -15.08
C GLN A 45 15.43 -5.66 -13.98
N LEU A 46 15.46 -6.10 -12.71
CA LEU A 46 16.19 -5.42 -11.64
C LEU A 46 17.66 -5.89 -11.53
N GLY A 47 18.20 -6.39 -12.64
CA GLY A 47 19.63 -6.25 -12.95
C GLY A 47 19.72 -5.22 -14.07
N THR A 48 20.44 -4.12 -13.83
CA THR A 48 20.91 -3.16 -14.85
C THR A 48 19.93 -2.15 -15.48
N VAL A 49 19.03 -1.53 -14.73
CA VAL A 49 18.61 -0.14 -15.07
C VAL A 49 18.67 0.77 -13.84
N ASN A 50 19.88 1.24 -13.55
CA ASN A 50 20.02 2.62 -13.11
C ASN A 50 19.44 3.53 -14.19
N ALA A 51 18.85 4.66 -13.76
CA ALA A 51 18.39 5.79 -14.59
C ALA A 51 16.94 5.76 -15.13
N VAL A 52 15.96 5.66 -14.23
CA VAL A 52 14.85 6.64 -14.27
C VAL A 52 14.77 7.30 -12.90
N ALA A 53 15.73 8.17 -12.62
CA ALA A 53 15.61 9.14 -11.55
C ALA A 53 14.48 10.11 -11.94
N CYS A 54 13.24 9.78 -11.60
CA CYS A 54 12.19 10.79 -11.46
C CYS A 54 12.65 11.72 -10.33
N THR A 55 13.30 12.82 -10.73
CA THR A 55 13.74 13.89 -9.84
C THR A 55 12.59 14.32 -8.93
N PRO A 56 12.88 14.64 -7.64
CA PRO A 56 11.87 15.21 -6.77
C PRO A 56 11.67 16.67 -7.18
N SER A 57 10.80 16.93 -8.16
CA SER A 57 10.31 18.29 -8.40
C SER A 57 9.50 18.75 -7.19
N ASN A 58 10.22 19.50 -6.36
CA ASN A 58 9.71 20.39 -5.34
C ASN A 58 8.94 21.52 -6.04
N GLU A 59 7.67 21.29 -6.37
CA GLU A 59 6.77 22.36 -6.80
C GLU A 59 5.56 22.40 -5.86
N LYS A 60 5.56 23.41 -5.00
CA LYS A 60 4.46 23.75 -4.09
C LYS A 60 3.22 24.10 -4.92
N LYS A 61 2.40 23.11 -5.28
CA LYS A 61 1.04 23.36 -5.80
C LYS A 61 0.05 23.37 -4.64
N ALA A 62 -0.39 24.57 -4.30
CA ALA A 62 -1.46 24.84 -3.36
C ALA A 62 -2.74 24.11 -3.81
N THR A 63 -3.14 23.05 -3.10
CA THR A 63 -4.41 22.38 -3.33
C THR A 63 -5.49 23.00 -2.47
N LYS A 64 -6.35 23.79 -3.11
CA LYS A 64 -7.66 24.24 -2.62
C LYS A 64 -8.51 23.02 -2.25
N SER A 65 -8.75 22.83 -0.96
CA SER A 65 -9.51 21.70 -0.41
C SER A 65 -10.99 21.83 -0.78
N ARG A 66 -11.49 20.94 -1.66
CA ARG A 66 -12.93 20.72 -1.88
C ARG A 66 -13.35 19.51 -1.06
N LYS A 67 -14.01 19.80 0.06
CA LYS A 67 -14.58 18.86 1.03
C LYS A 67 -15.66 18.01 0.34
N ARG A 68 -15.57 16.68 0.44
CA ARG A 68 -16.71 15.79 0.18
C ARG A 68 -16.91 14.93 1.41
N ASN A 69 -18.12 15.04 1.97
CA ASN A 69 -18.56 14.44 3.21
C ASN A 69 -18.95 12.97 2.95
N VAL A 70 -18.38 12.04 3.72
CA VAL A 70 -18.92 10.69 3.91
C VAL A 70 -18.72 10.35 5.39
N GLU A 71 -19.80 10.46 6.15
CA GLU A 71 -20.03 9.93 7.50
C GLU A 71 -20.45 8.46 7.35
N GLU A 72 -20.20 7.45 8.19
CA GLU A 72 -19.63 7.16 9.54
C GLU A 72 -19.77 5.58 9.68
N PRO A 73 -19.44 4.84 10.77
CA PRO A 73 -18.82 5.23 12.03
C PRO A 73 -17.70 4.31 12.58
N THR A 74 -17.10 4.79 13.68
CA THR A 74 -16.34 4.07 14.74
C THR A 74 -14.86 3.74 14.49
N SER A 75 -13.98 4.60 15.00
CA SER A 75 -13.22 4.27 16.22
C SER A 75 -12.37 5.47 16.63
N SER A 76 -12.56 5.87 17.88
CA SER A 76 -11.92 6.98 18.55
C SER A 76 -10.44 6.71 18.80
N LEU A 77 -9.57 7.17 17.90
CA LEU A 77 -8.13 7.23 18.20
C LEU A 77 -7.68 8.69 18.28
N ARG A 78 -7.30 9.05 19.51
CA ARG A 78 -6.77 10.34 19.94
C ARG A 78 -5.74 10.84 18.92
N LYS A 79 -6.05 11.93 18.23
CA LYS A 79 -5.04 12.65 17.43
C LYS A 79 -4.02 13.24 18.39
N SER A 80 -2.87 12.58 18.51
CA SER A 80 -1.69 13.14 19.18
C SER A 80 -1.37 14.49 18.54
N LYS A 81 -1.48 15.58 19.30
CA LYS A 81 -1.17 16.93 18.86
C LYS A 81 0.30 16.95 18.43
N LYS A 82 0.54 17.00 17.11
CA LYS A 82 1.89 17.11 16.56
C LYS A 82 2.51 18.39 17.11
N ARG A 83 3.66 18.30 17.80
CA ARG A 83 4.40 19.48 18.25
C ARG A 83 4.68 20.37 17.04
N THR A 84 4.19 21.61 17.10
CA THR A 84 4.61 22.68 16.19
C THR A 84 6.02 23.07 16.59
N LEU A 85 6.98 22.94 15.67
CA LEU A 85 8.35 23.39 15.91
C LEU A 85 8.40 24.91 15.99
N LEU A 86 9.20 25.42 16.91
CA LEU A 86 9.49 26.85 17.01
C LEU A 86 10.40 27.29 15.85
N PRO A 87 10.31 28.54 15.38
CA PRO A 87 11.26 29.07 14.41
C PRO A 87 12.70 28.97 14.93
N GLY A 88 13.59 28.32 14.17
CA GLY A 88 14.99 28.09 14.57
C GLY A 88 15.26 26.81 15.37
N GLU A 89 14.22 26.08 15.80
CA GLU A 89 14.39 24.77 16.45
C GLU A 89 14.93 23.75 15.42
N PRO A 90 15.91 22.91 15.80
CA PRO A 90 16.38 21.85 14.92
C PRO A 90 15.21 20.92 14.54
N VAL A 91 15.21 20.45 13.29
CA VAL A 91 14.12 19.62 12.76
C VAL A 91 14.36 18.15 13.10
N PRO A 92 13.41 17.43 13.73
CA PRO A 92 13.59 16.03 14.05
C PRO A 92 13.74 15.20 12.77
N PRO A 93 14.69 14.25 12.74
CA PRO A 93 14.89 13.41 11.57
C PRO A 93 13.66 12.53 11.34
N LYS A 94 13.34 12.31 10.06
CA LYS A 94 12.20 11.47 9.68
C LYS A 94 12.51 10.01 10.00
N LYS A 95 11.48 9.28 10.44
CA LYS A 95 11.58 7.84 10.70
C LYS A 95 11.91 7.07 9.41
N ALA A 96 12.66 5.98 9.57
CA ALA A 96 12.88 5.01 8.50
C ALA A 96 11.54 4.50 7.94
N LYS A 97 11.47 4.34 6.62
CA LYS A 97 10.27 3.84 5.93
C LYS A 97 10.27 2.33 6.03
N GLY A 98 9.15 1.74 6.44
CA GLY A 98 9.02 0.28 6.43
C GLY A 98 9.06 -0.33 5.02
N PRO A 99 9.27 -1.64 4.91
CA PRO A 99 9.47 -2.35 3.64
C PRO A 99 8.36 -2.09 2.61
N TYR A 100 7.10 -2.22 3.03
CA TYR A 100 5.94 -1.97 2.16
C TYR A 100 5.86 -0.50 1.67
N LEU A 101 6.27 0.46 2.50
CA LEU A 101 6.27 1.88 2.11
C LEU A 101 7.36 2.18 1.09
N GLN A 102 8.49 1.48 1.17
CA GLN A 102 9.56 1.55 0.18
C GLN A 102 9.09 0.96 -1.16
N PHE A 103 8.49 -0.23 -1.14
CA PHE A 103 7.84 -0.82 -2.32
C PHE A 103 6.83 0.14 -2.98
N CYS A 104 5.96 0.77 -2.17
CA CYS A 104 5.01 1.76 -2.69
C CYS A 104 5.68 2.98 -3.37
N GLN A 105 6.88 3.36 -2.94
CA GLN A 105 7.63 4.47 -3.54
C GLN A 105 8.20 4.10 -4.90
N ASP A 106 8.79 2.91 -5.02
CA ASP A 106 9.33 2.40 -6.29
C ASP A 106 8.22 2.29 -7.34
N MET A 107 7.08 1.76 -6.91
CA MET A 107 5.89 1.63 -7.75
C MET A 107 5.22 2.98 -8.08
N ARG A 108 5.66 4.11 -7.52
CA ARG A 108 5.03 5.43 -7.76
C ARG A 108 5.17 5.88 -9.21
N CYS A 109 6.29 5.57 -9.87
CA CYS A 109 6.51 5.89 -11.28
C CYS A 109 5.54 5.07 -12.15
N LEU A 110 5.53 3.75 -11.98
CA LEU A 110 4.63 2.83 -12.68
C LEU A 110 3.15 3.14 -12.40
N ARG A 111 2.82 3.62 -11.20
CA ARG A 111 1.44 3.95 -10.82
C ARG A 111 0.83 5.06 -11.66
N LYS A 112 1.64 6.03 -12.09
CA LYS A 112 1.17 7.12 -12.95
C LYS A 112 0.70 6.61 -14.30
N GLU A 113 1.38 5.59 -14.83
CA GLU A 113 1.10 5.01 -16.15
C GLU A 113 0.02 3.92 -16.08
N LEU A 114 0.11 3.02 -15.09
CA LEU A 114 -0.82 1.89 -14.95
C LEU A 114 -2.19 2.30 -14.40
N PHE A 115 -2.28 3.41 -13.66
CA PHE A 115 -3.50 3.83 -12.99
C PHE A 115 -3.91 5.27 -13.33
N VAL A 116 -3.73 5.67 -14.59
CA VAL A 116 -4.27 6.93 -15.12
C VAL A 116 -5.78 7.00 -14.82
N GLY A 117 -6.22 8.12 -14.24
CA GLY A 117 -7.64 8.38 -13.96
C GLY A 117 -8.23 7.67 -12.74
N LYS A 118 -7.51 6.75 -12.08
CA LYS A 118 -8.00 6.11 -10.83
C LYS A 118 -7.65 6.95 -9.61
N HIS A 119 -8.51 6.92 -8.59
CA HIS A 119 -8.26 7.60 -7.32
C HIS A 119 -7.12 6.91 -6.54
N LEU A 120 -6.34 7.69 -5.79
CA LEU A 120 -5.19 7.21 -5.02
C LEU A 120 -5.53 6.04 -4.09
N THR A 121 -6.71 6.07 -3.47
CA THR A 121 -7.19 4.98 -2.59
C THR A 121 -7.28 3.64 -3.31
N GLU A 122 -7.79 3.63 -4.55
CA GLU A 122 -7.90 2.41 -5.35
C GLU A 122 -6.53 1.91 -5.79
N GLN A 123 -5.62 2.83 -6.11
CA GLN A 123 -4.23 2.49 -6.45
C GLN A 123 -3.52 1.80 -5.27
N ILE A 124 -3.68 2.33 -4.05
CA ILE A 124 -3.06 1.76 -2.84
C ILE A 124 -3.65 0.38 -2.51
N LYS A 125 -4.95 0.17 -2.70
CA LYS A 125 -5.58 -1.15 -2.50
C LYS A 125 -4.94 -2.21 -3.40
N VAL A 126 -4.73 -1.89 -4.67
CA VAL A 126 -4.10 -2.81 -5.63
C VAL A 126 -2.65 -3.11 -5.24
N LEU A 127 -1.87 -2.10 -4.85
CA LEU A 127 -0.50 -2.28 -4.35
C LEU A 127 -0.44 -3.19 -3.11
N GLY A 128 -1.43 -3.10 -2.23
CA GLY A 128 -1.52 -3.96 -1.05
C GLY A 128 -1.79 -5.42 -1.38
N VAL A 129 -2.47 -5.71 -2.50
CA VAL A 129 -2.66 -7.08 -3.00
C VAL A 129 -1.34 -7.59 -3.59
N TRP A 130 -0.70 -6.79 -4.44
CA TRP A 130 0.59 -7.15 -5.05
C TRP A 130 1.68 -7.42 -4.02
N TRP A 131 1.74 -6.64 -2.92
CA TRP A 131 2.69 -6.89 -1.84
C TRP A 131 2.48 -8.24 -1.16
N LYS A 132 1.23 -8.71 -1.03
CA LYS A 132 0.95 -10.03 -0.47
C LYS A 132 1.43 -11.15 -1.40
N GLU A 133 1.27 -10.95 -2.71
CA GLU A 133 1.61 -11.90 -3.77
C GLU A 133 3.10 -11.92 -4.15
N ILE A 134 3.88 -10.89 -3.78
CA ILE A 134 5.30 -10.83 -4.12
C ILE A 134 6.09 -11.95 -3.43
N ALA A 135 7.11 -12.48 -4.12
CA ALA A 135 7.98 -13.54 -3.63
C ALA A 135 8.70 -13.15 -2.32
N PRO A 136 8.97 -14.10 -1.41
CA PRO A 136 9.63 -13.82 -0.14
C PRO A 136 11.01 -13.17 -0.34
N GLU A 137 11.80 -13.65 -1.30
CA GLU A 137 13.13 -13.09 -1.64
C GLU A 137 13.08 -11.60 -2.02
N ALA A 138 12.01 -11.17 -2.69
CA ALA A 138 11.82 -9.77 -3.02
C ALA A 138 11.48 -8.95 -1.77
N LYS A 139 10.74 -9.52 -0.81
CA LYS A 139 10.43 -8.88 0.48
C LYS A 139 11.69 -8.74 1.33
N ASP A 140 12.57 -9.73 1.32
CA ASP A 140 13.81 -9.73 2.10
C ASP A 140 14.71 -8.55 1.71
N LYS A 141 14.85 -8.24 0.42
CA LYS A 141 15.60 -7.05 -0.05
C LYS A 141 15.08 -5.74 0.56
N TYR A 142 13.76 -5.62 0.72
CA TYR A 142 13.14 -4.44 1.32
C TYR A 142 13.27 -4.43 2.85
N GLU A 143 13.32 -5.60 3.48
CA GLU A 143 13.60 -5.73 4.91
C GLU A 143 15.06 -5.35 5.21
N ASP A 144 16.03 -5.82 4.42
CA ASP A 144 17.44 -5.45 4.55
C ASP A 144 17.63 -3.94 4.40
N SER A 145 17.02 -3.34 3.36
CA SER A 145 17.02 -1.89 3.16
C SER A 145 16.43 -1.13 4.36
N PHE A 146 15.34 -1.66 4.94
CA PHE A 146 14.72 -1.07 6.14
C PHE A 146 15.64 -1.15 7.36
N GLN A 147 16.36 -2.27 7.55
CA GLN A 147 17.30 -2.40 8.66
C GLN A 147 18.47 -1.42 8.53
N GLU A 148 19.00 -1.20 7.32
CA GLU A 148 20.02 -0.18 7.07
C GLU A 148 19.51 1.24 7.37
N ASP A 149 18.34 1.60 6.85
CA ASP A 149 17.75 2.92 7.09
C ASP A 149 17.39 3.14 8.57
N LYS A 150 17.04 2.07 9.29
CA LYS A 150 16.81 2.11 10.73
C LYS A 150 18.10 2.44 11.48
N LYS A 151 19.24 1.85 11.11
CA LYS A 151 20.55 2.18 11.70
C LYS A 151 20.90 3.65 11.47
N LYS A 152 20.80 4.12 10.21
CA LYS A 152 21.02 5.54 9.86
C LYS A 152 20.10 6.47 10.65
N HIS A 153 18.83 6.09 10.85
CA HIS A 153 17.90 6.89 11.64
C HIS A 153 18.33 7.04 13.10
N VAL A 154 18.90 6.00 13.72
CA VAL A 154 19.43 6.09 15.09
C VAL A 154 20.59 7.09 15.16
N GLU A 155 21.51 7.05 14.19
CA GLU A 155 22.63 8.00 14.09
C GLU A 155 22.13 9.44 13.94
N PHE A 156 21.19 9.67 13.01
CA PHE A 156 20.58 11.00 12.85
C PHE A 156 19.81 11.46 14.08
N MET A 157 19.13 10.55 14.80
CA MET A 157 18.45 10.88 16.05
C MET A 157 19.44 11.24 17.16
N ALA A 158 20.60 10.60 17.22
CA ALA A 158 21.64 10.94 18.18
C ALA A 158 22.22 12.33 17.90
N ALA A 159 22.54 12.65 16.64
CA ALA A 159 22.98 13.98 16.22
C ALA A 159 21.93 15.06 16.54
N TYR A 160 20.67 14.78 16.20
CA TYR A 160 19.53 15.67 16.49
C TYR A 160 19.38 15.97 17.99
N GLN A 161 19.59 14.97 18.85
CA GLN A 161 19.52 15.18 20.30
C GLN A 161 20.63 16.09 20.81
N VAL A 162 21.82 16.05 20.22
CA VAL A 162 22.93 16.95 20.57
C VAL A 162 22.59 18.37 20.13
N GLU A 163 22.17 18.56 18.88
CA GLU A 163 21.74 19.86 18.35
C GLU A 163 20.59 20.47 19.17
N LEU A 164 19.61 19.65 19.56
CA LEU A 164 18.49 20.09 20.37
C LEU A 164 18.92 20.52 21.77
N LYS A 165 19.87 19.81 22.40
CA LYS A 165 20.42 20.21 23.71
C LYS A 165 21.17 21.54 23.62
N GLU A 166 21.90 21.77 22.53
CA GLU A 166 22.61 23.02 22.33
C GLU A 166 21.65 24.18 22.09
N PHE A 167 20.61 23.97 21.27
CA PHE A 167 19.57 24.96 21.04
C PHE A 167 18.83 25.38 22.32
N VAL A 168 18.57 24.43 23.23
CA VAL A 168 17.88 24.72 24.52
C VAL A 168 18.81 25.42 25.53
N ARG A 169 20.13 25.30 25.37
CA ARG A 169 21.10 25.98 26.24
C ARG A 169 21.25 27.46 25.89
N LEU A 170 21.02 27.83 24.64
CA LEU A 170 21.02 29.20 24.13
C LEU A 170 19.75 29.96 24.56
#